data_AF-A0A4U8W8F2-F1
#
_entry.id   AF-A0A4U8W8F2-F1
#
_cell.length_a   1.000
_cell.length_b   1.000
_cell.length_c   1.000
_cell.angle_alpha   90.00
_cell.angle_beta   90.00
_cell.angle_gamma   90.00
#
_symmetry.space_group_name_H-M   'P 1'
#
loop_
_entity.id
_entity.type
_entity.pdbx_description
1 polymer ?
#
loop_
_entity_poly.entity_id
_entity_poly.type
_entity_poly.pdbx_seq_one_letter_code
_entity_poly.pdbx_strand_id
1 'polypeptide(L)'
;MKKIAVLIISCSLMFSCVQKAYEQTVIYTVEIPDSEGVTSVGIRGNDKPLNWEQDTELKKINDKNIYQVKVTYLTGYKFTEVKFTRNGEYELQNMPNRRVEFNPSGITRYKAVFNQSQK
;
A
#
# COMPACT_ATOMS: atom_id res chain seq x y z
N MET A 1 -20.29 -44.94 3.39
CA MET A 1 -19.36 -44.27 2.45
C MET A 1 -19.57 -42.75 2.37
N LYS A 2 -20.79 -42.23 2.10
CA LYS A 2 -21.06 -40.77 2.05
C LYS A 2 -20.69 -40.00 3.34
N LYS A 3 -20.96 -40.58 4.52
CA LYS A 3 -20.62 -39.96 5.83
C LYS A 3 -19.11 -39.87 6.10
N ILE A 4 -18.32 -40.78 5.52
CA ILE A 4 -16.84 -40.79 5.66
C ILE A 4 -16.23 -39.73 4.73
N ALA A 5 -16.76 -39.57 3.52
CA ALA A 5 -16.31 -38.55 2.59
C ALA A 5 -16.52 -37.11 3.12
N VAL A 6 -17.62 -36.84 3.82
CA VAL A 6 -17.88 -35.55 4.47
C VAL A 6 -16.87 -35.25 5.58
N LEU A 7 -16.46 -36.27 6.35
CA LEU A 7 -15.48 -36.12 7.43
C LEU A 7 -14.08 -35.78 6.90
N ILE A 8 -13.66 -36.39 5.79
CA ILE A 8 -12.36 -36.16 5.15
C ILE A 8 -12.26 -34.74 4.57
N ILE A 9 -13.34 -34.25 3.95
CA ILE A 9 -13.43 -32.86 3.44
C ILE A 9 -13.38 -31.86 4.60
N SER A 10 -14.04 -32.16 5.72
CA SER A 10 -14.04 -31.30 6.91
C SER A 10 -12.65 -31.21 7.58
N CYS A 11 -11.90 -32.32 7.66
CA CYS A 11 -10.53 -32.31 8.21
C CYS A 11 -9.53 -31.54 7.32
N SER A 12 -9.75 -31.52 6.00
CA SER A 12 -8.85 -30.86 5.05
C SER A 12 -8.86 -29.33 5.16
N LEU A 13 -9.95 -28.74 5.70
CA LEU A 13 -10.08 -27.30 5.93
C LEU A 13 -9.27 -26.79 7.12
N MET A 14 -8.72 -27.69 7.96
CA MET A 14 -7.94 -27.30 9.15
C MET A 14 -6.45 -27.06 8.86
N PHE A 15 -5.98 -27.30 7.63
CA PHE A 15 -4.60 -27.03 7.20
C PHE A 15 -4.45 -25.66 6.51
N SER A 16 -5.10 -24.61 7.02
CA SER A 16 -4.77 -23.25 6.59
C SER A 16 -3.38 -22.90 7.11
N CYS A 17 -2.34 -23.22 6.34
CA CYS A 17 -1.00 -22.71 6.58
C CYS A 17 -1.07 -21.18 6.56
N VAL A 18 -1.04 -20.54 7.73
CA VAL A 18 -0.82 -19.11 7.84
C VAL A 18 0.55 -18.83 7.21
N GLN A 19 0.55 -18.08 6.12
CA GLN A 19 1.77 -17.68 5.45
C GLN A 19 2.62 -16.86 6.43
N LYS A 20 3.90 -17.24 6.59
CA LYS A 20 4.83 -16.50 7.45
C LYS A 20 4.92 -15.05 6.99
N ALA A 21 4.65 -14.12 7.90
CA ALA A 21 4.75 -12.69 7.66
C ALA A 21 6.16 -12.17 7.97
N TYR A 22 6.56 -11.13 7.26
CA TYR A 22 7.83 -10.43 7.42
C TYR A 22 7.58 -8.93 7.49
N GLU A 23 8.50 -8.23 8.14
CA GLU A 23 8.50 -6.77 8.07
C GLU A 23 8.92 -6.32 6.68
N GLN A 24 8.08 -5.49 6.08
CA GLN A 24 8.34 -4.83 4.79
C GLN A 24 8.23 -3.33 5.01
N THR A 25 9.35 -2.62 4.90
CA THR A 25 9.39 -1.17 5.02
C THR A 25 9.37 -0.53 3.65
N VAL A 26 8.43 0.38 3.41
CA VAL A 26 8.39 1.20 2.19
C VAL A 26 8.59 2.67 2.55
N ILE A 27 9.51 3.31 1.84
CA ILE A 27 9.70 4.76 1.86
C ILE A 27 9.01 5.32 0.63
N TYR A 28 7.80 5.82 0.81
CA TYR A 28 6.99 6.44 -0.24
C TYR A 28 7.39 7.88 -0.44
N THR A 29 7.71 8.25 -1.67
CA THR A 29 8.01 9.64 -2.06
C THR A 29 7.11 10.01 -3.22
N VAL A 30 6.37 11.12 -3.08
CA VAL A 30 5.53 11.67 -4.15
C VAL A 30 5.91 13.12 -4.43
N GLU A 31 6.03 13.44 -5.71
CA GLU A 31 6.11 14.81 -6.20
C GLU A 31 4.72 15.30 -6.55
N ILE A 32 4.34 16.49 -6.04
CA ILE A 32 3.15 17.21 -6.48
C ILE A 32 3.62 18.28 -7.49
N PRO A 33 3.32 18.15 -8.79
CA PRO A 33 3.82 19.08 -9.82
C PRO A 33 3.39 20.54 -9.62
N ASP A 34 2.25 20.76 -8.97
CA ASP A 34 1.66 22.06 -8.71
C ASP A 34 1.49 22.27 -7.19
N SER A 35 2.04 23.36 -6.65
CA SER A 35 1.91 23.74 -5.24
C SER A 35 0.61 24.47 -4.89
N GLU A 36 -0.15 24.94 -5.86
CA GLU A 36 -1.28 25.84 -5.60
C GLU A 36 -2.36 25.13 -4.77
N GLY A 37 -2.78 25.74 -3.66
CA GLY A 37 -3.86 25.20 -2.83
C GLY A 37 -3.60 23.83 -2.18
N VAL A 38 -2.34 23.38 -2.07
CA VAL A 38 -2.01 22.15 -1.32
C VAL A 38 -2.05 22.42 0.18
N THR A 39 -3.02 21.82 0.88
CA THR A 39 -3.17 21.91 2.34
C THR A 39 -2.73 20.62 3.04
N SER A 40 -2.88 19.46 2.40
CA SER A 40 -2.38 18.18 2.90
C SER A 40 -2.01 17.23 1.76
N VAL A 41 -1.07 16.33 2.05
CA VAL A 41 -0.70 15.22 1.16
C VAL A 41 -0.70 13.95 1.98
N GLY A 42 -1.39 12.92 1.48
CA GLY A 42 -1.57 11.66 2.19
C GLY A 42 -1.34 10.44 1.32
N ILE A 43 -1.39 9.27 1.96
CA ILE A 43 -1.43 7.97 1.31
C ILE A 43 -2.45 7.09 2.02
N ARG A 44 -3.17 6.31 1.22
CA ARG A 44 -4.09 5.26 1.63
C ARG A 44 -3.70 3.96 0.94
N GLY A 45 -4.07 2.82 1.52
CA GLY A 45 -3.63 1.54 0.99
C GLY A 45 -4.34 0.34 1.59
N ASN A 46 -4.15 -0.80 0.94
CA ASN A 46 -4.87 -2.03 1.24
C ASN A 46 -4.44 -2.70 2.56
N ASP A 47 -3.15 -2.57 2.90
CA ASP A 47 -2.55 -3.30 4.01
C ASP A 47 -2.25 -2.40 5.21
N LYS A 48 -2.41 -2.95 6.42
CA LYS A 48 -2.07 -2.25 7.66
C LYS A 48 -0.59 -1.89 7.72
N PRO A 49 -0.22 -0.68 8.20
CA PRO A 49 -1.08 0.25 8.94
C PRO A 49 -1.94 1.18 8.07
N LEU A 50 -1.75 1.19 6.76
CA LEU A 50 -2.62 1.94 5.86
C LEU A 50 -4.02 1.33 5.82
N ASN A 51 -4.97 2.13 5.36
CA ASN A 51 -6.33 1.73 5.07
C ASN A 51 -6.92 2.68 4.01
N TRP A 52 -8.09 2.36 3.46
CA TRP A 52 -8.73 3.14 2.39
C TRP A 52 -9.63 4.26 2.92
N GLU A 53 -9.82 4.34 4.23
CA GLU A 53 -10.73 5.27 4.88
C GLU A 53 -10.02 6.54 5.39
N GLN A 54 -8.75 6.43 5.78
CA GLN A 54 -8.01 7.52 6.43
C GLN A 54 -6.64 7.77 5.79
N ASP A 55 -6.35 9.04 5.54
CA ASP A 55 -5.03 9.50 5.11
C ASP A 55 -3.98 9.23 6.17
N THR A 56 -2.90 8.55 5.77
CA THR A 56 -1.62 8.67 6.45
C THR A 56 -0.86 9.85 5.84
N GLU A 57 -0.58 10.87 6.65
CA GLU A 57 0.04 12.11 6.19
C GLU A 57 1.49 11.90 5.71
N LEU A 58 1.84 12.53 4.59
CA LEU A 58 3.22 12.64 4.10
C LEU A 58 3.79 14.01 4.47
N LYS A 59 5.06 14.02 4.90
CA LYS A 59 5.76 15.27 5.26
C LYS A 59 6.48 15.84 4.05
N LYS A 60 6.35 17.16 3.83
CA LYS A 60 7.16 17.88 2.83
C LYS A 60 8.63 17.82 3.23
N ILE A 61 9.51 17.43 2.30
CA ILE A 61 10.95 17.25 2.57
C ILE A 61 11.86 18.26 1.86
N ASN A 62 11.33 19.07 0.95
CA ASN A 62 12.06 20.16 0.28
C ASN A 62 11.11 21.17 -0.38
N ASP A 63 11.68 22.22 -0.97
CA ASP A 63 10.93 23.28 -1.66
C ASP A 63 10.36 22.86 -3.03
N LYS A 64 10.69 21.67 -3.53
CA LYS A 64 10.23 21.14 -4.83
C LYS A 64 8.92 20.37 -4.76
N ASN A 65 8.07 20.63 -3.74
CA ASN A 65 6.80 19.93 -3.53
C ASN A 65 6.94 18.39 -3.48
N ILE A 66 8.03 17.92 -2.87
CA ILE A 66 8.26 16.50 -2.64
C ILE A 66 7.86 16.17 -1.21
N TYR A 67 7.05 15.12 -1.08
CA TYR A 67 6.49 14.64 0.18
C TYR A 67 6.90 13.19 0.42
N GLN A 68 7.13 12.81 1.68
CA GLN A 68 7.60 11.49 2.04
C GLN A 68 6.96 10.95 3.31
N VAL A 69 6.75 9.63 3.34
CA VAL A 69 6.42 8.85 4.55
C VAL A 69 7.11 7.49 4.52
N LYS A 70 7.45 6.98 5.70
CA LYS A 70 7.95 5.62 5.92
C LYS A 70 6.83 4.79 6.54
N VAL A 71 6.49 3.67 5.91
CA VAL A 71 5.47 2.72 6.40
C VAL A 71 6.10 1.34 6.52
N THR A 72 5.88 0.68 7.64
CA THR A 72 6.31 -0.71 7.86
C THR A 72 5.07 -1.60 7.95
N TYR A 73 4.99 -2.58 7.05
CA TYR A 73 3.95 -3.60 6.98
C TYR A 73 4.46 -4.88 7.63
N LEU A 74 3.60 -5.63 8.31
CA LEU A 74 3.86 -7.01 8.71
C LEU A 74 3.03 -7.93 7.82
N THR A 75 3.65 -8.49 6.77
CA THR A 75 2.91 -9.20 5.71
C THR A 75 3.70 -10.33 5.08
N GLY A 76 2.98 -11.35 4.61
CA GLY A 76 3.53 -12.40 3.75
C GLY A 76 3.49 -12.04 2.26
N TYR A 77 2.69 -11.04 1.88
CA TYR A 77 2.51 -10.66 0.48
C TYR A 77 3.79 -10.09 -0.12
N LYS A 78 3.90 -10.16 -1.45
CA LYS A 78 5.04 -9.62 -2.21
C LYS A 78 4.84 -8.18 -2.65
N PHE A 79 3.64 -7.64 -2.51
CA PHE A 79 3.29 -6.30 -2.90
C PHE A 79 2.14 -5.77 -2.04
N THR A 80 1.94 -4.46 -2.10
CA THR A 80 0.75 -3.78 -1.59
C THR A 80 0.18 -2.85 -2.66
N GLU A 81 -1.06 -2.42 -2.47
CA GLU A 81 -1.72 -1.43 -3.30
C GLU A 81 -1.97 -0.16 -2.51
N VAL A 82 -1.68 0.98 -3.14
CA VAL A 82 -1.80 2.30 -2.53
C VAL A 82 -2.33 3.34 -3.53
N LYS A 83 -2.85 4.44 -3.00
CA LYS A 83 -3.05 5.69 -3.73
C LYS A 83 -2.61 6.86 -2.86
N PHE A 84 -1.94 7.83 -3.45
CA PHE A 84 -1.70 9.12 -2.82
C PHE A 84 -2.98 9.96 -2.81
N THR A 85 -3.05 10.89 -1.86
CA THR A 85 -4.12 11.87 -1.76
C THR A 85 -3.55 13.28 -1.72
N ARG A 86 -4.29 14.23 -2.29
CA ARG A 86 -4.06 15.68 -2.15
C ARG A 86 -5.32 16.28 -1.56
N ASN A 87 -5.19 16.94 -0.41
CA ASN A 87 -6.32 17.55 0.29
C ASN A 87 -7.47 16.55 0.57
N GLY A 88 -7.14 15.28 0.85
CA GLY A 88 -8.11 14.19 1.05
C GLY A 88 -8.63 13.51 -0.22
N GLU A 89 -8.36 14.07 -1.40
CA GLU A 89 -8.81 13.54 -2.69
C GLU A 89 -7.80 12.56 -3.29
N TYR A 90 -8.30 11.43 -3.79
CA TYR A 90 -7.46 10.41 -4.43
C TYR A 90 -6.80 10.90 -5.72
N GLU A 91 -5.58 10.44 -5.94
CA GLU A 91 -4.96 10.49 -7.26
C GLU A 91 -5.56 9.46 -8.23
N LEU A 92 -5.29 9.67 -9.53
CA LEU A 92 -5.55 8.72 -10.60
C LEU A 92 -7.02 8.25 -10.55
N GLN A 93 -7.93 9.22 -10.51
CA GLN A 93 -9.38 8.99 -10.45
C GLN A 93 -9.80 8.06 -11.58
N ASN A 94 -10.60 7.04 -11.26
CA ASN A 94 -11.05 5.99 -12.18
C ASN A 94 -9.94 5.13 -12.82
N MET A 95 -8.70 5.25 -12.35
CA MET A 95 -7.60 4.37 -12.74
C MET A 95 -7.24 3.43 -11.59
N PRO A 96 -6.58 2.29 -11.89
CA PRO A 96 -6.14 1.34 -10.87
C PRO A 96 -5.30 1.96 -9.76
N ASN A 97 -5.24 1.27 -8.62
CA ASN A 97 -4.31 1.58 -7.54
C ASN A 97 -2.86 1.43 -8.01
N ARG A 98 -1.94 2.12 -7.34
CA ARG A 98 -0.52 1.89 -7.54
C ARG A 98 -0.13 0.57 -6.88
N ARG A 99 0.46 -0.33 -7.66
CA ARG A 99 1.05 -1.59 -7.16
C ARG A 99 2.51 -1.36 -6.77
N VAL A 100 2.85 -1.74 -5.55
CA VAL A 100 4.18 -1.52 -4.95
C VAL A 100 4.78 -2.87 -4.60
N GLU A 101 5.70 -3.37 -5.44
CA GLU A 101 6.44 -4.60 -5.14
C GLU A 101 7.40 -4.37 -3.98
N PHE A 102 7.37 -5.26 -3.00
CA PHE A 102 8.31 -5.24 -1.90
C PHE A 102 9.67 -5.79 -2.35
N ASN A 103 10.72 -5.07 -1.98
CA ASN A 103 12.07 -5.54 -2.13
C ASN A 103 12.33 -6.73 -1.18
N PRO A 104 12.91 -7.85 -1.66
CA PRO A 104 13.21 -9.01 -0.82
C PRO A 104 14.13 -8.72 0.39
N SER A 105 14.91 -7.64 0.35
CA SER A 105 15.74 -7.19 1.48
C SER A 105 14.95 -6.57 2.64
N GLY A 106 13.65 -6.35 2.48
CA GLY A 106 12.78 -5.75 3.50
C GLY A 106 12.64 -4.23 3.41
N ILE A 107 13.39 -3.54 2.54
CA ILE A 107 13.30 -2.08 2.36
C ILE A 107 13.07 -1.72 0.88
N THR A 108 11.94 -1.05 0.62
CA THR A 108 11.52 -0.59 -0.71
C THR A 108 11.52 0.93 -0.76
N ARG A 109 12.04 1.51 -1.83
CA ARG A 109 11.93 2.96 -2.10
C ARG A 109 11.00 3.15 -3.29
N TYR A 110 9.83 3.74 -3.05
CA TYR A 110 8.83 3.96 -4.08
C TYR A 110 8.73 5.45 -4.40
N LYS A 111 8.90 5.82 -5.67
CA LYS A 111 8.83 7.22 -6.13
C LYS A 111 7.72 7.37 -7.17
N ALA A 112 6.94 8.43 -7.04
CA ALA A 112 5.86 8.74 -7.97
C ALA A 112 5.70 10.24 -8.19
N VAL A 113 5.00 10.59 -9.26
CA VAL A 113 4.45 11.92 -9.51
C VAL A 113 2.93 11.82 -9.41
N PHE A 114 2.31 12.71 -8.65
CA PHE A 114 0.87 12.72 -8.40
C PHE A 114 0.08 12.81 -9.71
N ASN A 115 -0.98 12.02 -9.84
CA ASN A 115 -1.80 11.91 -11.07
C ASN A 115 -1.06 11.49 -12.35
N GLN A 116 0.18 11.04 -12.25
CA GLN A 116 0.91 10.43 -13.36
C GLN A 116 1.01 8.92 -13.17
N SER A 117 0.50 8.16 -14.15
CA SER A 117 0.69 6.71 -14.18
C SER A 117 2.18 6.38 -14.33
N GLN A 118 2.61 5.31 -13.66
CA GLN A 118 3.93 4.74 -13.90
C GLN A 118 3.89 4.06 -15.27
N LYS A 119 4.92 4.29 -16.09
CA LYS A 119 5.09 3.58 -17.38
C LYS A 119 5.60 2.17 -17.17
#